data_AF-A0A7J3IKG3-F1
#
_entry.id   AF-A0A7J3IKG3-F1
#
_cell.length_a   1.000
_cell.length_b   1.000
_cell.length_c   1.000
_cell.angle_alpha   90.00
_cell.angle_beta   90.00
_cell.angle_gamma   90.00
#
_symmetry.space_group_name_H-M   'P 1'
#
loop_
_entity.id
_entity.type
_entity.pdbx_description
1 polymer ?
#
loop_
_entity_poly.entity_id
_entity_poly.type
_entity_poly.pdbx_seq_one_letter_code
_entity_poly.pdbx_strand_id
1 'polypeptide(L)'
;MAGLLYMILLALSLALGLAMGYCLRGRRLLKVERLVLGVILVLIFSLGFSIGSNSEFLTVMPSIWLNAVVLLALALLFSVVFAKAAVKLVKI
;
A
#
# COMPACT_ATOMS: atom_id res chain seq x y z
N MET A 1 10.19 -27.75 4.01
CA MET A 1 9.41 -27.97 2.77
C MET A 1 8.19 -27.07 2.63
N ALA A 2 7.47 -26.71 3.72
CA ALA A 2 6.28 -25.83 3.62
C ALA A 2 6.56 -24.39 3.13
N GLY A 3 7.68 -23.77 3.55
CA GLY A 3 8.00 -22.38 3.17
C GLY A 3 8.19 -22.14 1.67
N LEU A 4 8.79 -23.10 0.96
CA LEU A 4 9.00 -23.03 -0.49
C LEU A 4 7.67 -23.05 -1.26
N LEU A 5 6.70 -23.80 -0.74
CA LEU A 5 5.37 -23.93 -1.33
C LEU A 5 4.58 -22.62 -1.23
N TYR A 6 4.68 -21.89 -0.10
CA TYR A 6 4.09 -20.57 0.06
C TYR A 6 4.70 -19.52 -0.87
N MET A 7 6.04 -19.53 -1.04
CA MET A 7 6.71 -18.61 -1.96
C MET A 7 6.25 -18.81 -3.40
N ILE A 8 6.10 -20.06 -3.83
CA ILE A 8 5.59 -20.40 -5.16
C ILE A 8 4.12 -19.96 -5.30
N LEU A 9 3.30 -20.15 -4.26
CA LEU A 9 1.90 -19.74 -4.27
C LEU A 9 1.74 -18.21 -4.41
N LEU A 10 2.57 -17.44 -3.72
CA LEU A 10 2.60 -15.97 -3.83
C LEU A 10 3.05 -15.53 -5.22
N ALA A 11 4.12 -16.13 -5.74
CA ALA A 11 4.60 -15.85 -7.09
C ALA A 11 3.53 -16.17 -8.16
N LEU A 12 2.82 -17.29 -7.99
CA LEU A 12 1.74 -17.69 -8.89
C LEU A 12 0.54 -16.74 -8.78
N SER A 13 0.17 -16.31 -7.57
CA SER A 13 -0.90 -15.33 -7.36
C SER A 13 -0.59 -13.98 -8.02
N LEU A 14 0.65 -13.51 -7.92
CA LEU A 14 1.12 -12.31 -8.62
C LEU A 14 1.06 -12.48 -10.14
N ALA A 15 1.52 -13.61 -10.67
CA ALA A 15 1.47 -13.92 -12.09
C ALA A 15 0.02 -13.97 -12.61
N LEU A 16 -0.89 -14.60 -11.86
CA LEU A 16 -2.32 -14.64 -12.19
C LEU A 16 -2.96 -13.26 -12.16
N GLY A 17 -2.67 -12.43 -11.15
CA GLY A 17 -3.18 -11.06 -11.07
C GLY A 17 -2.74 -10.22 -12.28
N LEU A 18 -1.48 -10.36 -12.69
CA LEU A 18 -0.94 -9.70 -13.88
C LEU A 18 -1.58 -10.21 -15.17
N ALA A 19 -1.70 -11.53 -15.33
CA ALA A 19 -2.31 -12.16 -16.49
C ALA A 19 -3.79 -11.78 -16.63
N MET A 20 -4.52 -11.77 -15.52
CA MET A 20 -5.93 -11.35 -15.47
C MET A 20 -6.06 -9.86 -15.82
N GLY A 21 -5.19 -9.00 -15.30
CA GLY A 21 -5.13 -7.59 -15.67
C GLY A 21 -4.81 -7.36 -17.16
N TYR A 22 -3.93 -8.19 -17.75
CA TYR A 22 -3.61 -8.13 -19.17
C TYR A 22 -4.76 -8.63 -20.05
N CYS A 23 -5.43 -9.71 -19.68
CA CYS A 23 -6.60 -10.22 -20.41
C CYS A 23 -7.79 -9.23 -20.39
N LEU A 24 -7.97 -8.51 -19.27
CA LEU A 24 -8.98 -7.46 -19.14
C LEU A 24 -8.57 -6.13 -19.82
N ARG A 25 -7.31 -6.01 -20.27
CA ARG A 25 -6.77 -4.81 -20.91
C ARG A 25 -7.45 -4.61 -22.28
N GLY A 26 -8.43 -3.71 -22.31
CA GLY A 26 -9.20 -3.37 -23.52
C GLY A 26 -10.71 -3.63 -23.41
N ARG A 27 -11.18 -4.31 -22.36
CA ARG A 27 -12.61 -4.46 -22.08
C ARG A 27 -13.07 -3.30 -21.20
N ARG A 28 -13.83 -2.35 -21.76
CA ARG A 28 -14.42 -1.16 -21.08
C ARG A 28 -15.51 -1.52 -20.05
N LEU A 29 -15.53 -2.75 -19.53
CA LEU A 29 -16.68 -3.37 -18.86
C LEU A 29 -16.77 -3.05 -17.37
N LEU A 30 -15.67 -2.64 -16.72
CA LEU A 30 -15.67 -2.37 -15.28
C LEU A 30 -15.00 -1.03 -15.00
N LYS A 31 -15.74 -0.12 -14.34
CA LYS A 31 -15.16 1.06 -13.68
C LYS A 31 -14.45 0.59 -12.40
N VAL A 32 -13.40 -0.22 -12.56
CA VAL A 32 -12.61 -0.80 -11.46
C VAL A 32 -12.14 0.30 -10.53
N GLU A 33 -11.78 1.46 -11.08
CA GLU A 33 -11.45 2.68 -10.34
C GLU A 33 -12.54 3.06 -9.31
N ARG A 34 -13.80 3.13 -9.73
CA ARG A 34 -14.91 3.52 -8.84
C ARG A 34 -15.14 2.47 -7.75
N LEU A 35 -14.96 1.20 -8.07
CA LEU A 35 -15.09 0.10 -7.13
C LEU A 35 -13.96 0.13 -6.09
N VAL A 36 -12.71 0.32 -6.53
CA VAL A 36 -11.55 0.46 -5.64
C VAL A 36 -11.72 1.67 -4.72
N LEU A 37 -12.14 2.82 -5.24
CA LEU A 37 -12.41 4.00 -4.42
C LEU A 37 -13.51 3.77 -3.39
N GLY A 38 -14.59 3.07 -3.76
CA GLY A 38 -15.65 2.69 -2.83
C GLY A 38 -15.13 1.77 -1.71
N VAL A 39 -14.33 0.77 -2.07
CA VAL A 39 -13.68 -0.13 -1.10
C VAL A 39 -12.76 0.63 -0.16
N ILE A 40 -11.91 1.52 -0.68
CA ILE A 40 -11.02 2.37 0.12
C ILE A 40 -11.84 3.25 1.09
N LEU A 41 -12.94 3.86 0.62
CA LEU A 41 -13.81 4.68 1.47
C LEU A 41 -14.42 3.86 2.61
N VAL A 42 -14.94 2.66 2.33
CA VAL A 42 -15.49 1.77 3.35
C VAL A 42 -14.42 1.35 4.37
N LEU A 43 -13.20 1.04 3.89
CA LEU A 43 -12.07 0.68 4.75
C LEU A 43 -11.67 1.85 5.67
N ILE A 44 -11.51 3.05 5.12
CA ILE A 44 -11.16 4.25 5.91
C ILE A 44 -12.26 4.56 6.92
N PHE A 45 -13.54 4.46 6.51
CA PHE A 45 -14.68 4.69 7.38
C PHE A 45 -14.73 3.69 8.54
N SER A 46 -14.55 2.40 8.23
CA SER A 46 -14.50 1.32 9.24
C SER A 46 -13.35 1.52 10.22
N LEU A 47 -12.16 1.89 9.72
CA LEU A 47 -11.00 2.21 10.55
C LEU A 47 -11.31 3.40 11.49
N GLY A 48 -11.91 4.47 10.96
CA GLY A 48 -12.29 5.64 11.74
C GLY A 48 -13.33 5.31 12.83
N PHE A 49 -14.33 4.49 12.51
CA PHE A 49 -15.31 4.02 13.50
C PHE A 49 -14.66 3.16 14.59
N SER A 50 -13.82 2.20 14.21
CA SER A 50 -13.13 1.31 15.14
C SER A 50 -12.19 2.05 16.10
N ILE A 51 -11.53 3.11 15.63
CA ILE A 51 -10.66 3.95 16.45
C ILE A 51 -11.49 4.87 17.36
N GLY A 52 -12.58 5.45 16.83
CA GLY A 52 -13.46 6.36 17.57
C GLY A 52 -14.28 5.68 18.67
N SER A 53 -14.62 4.39 18.50
CA SER A 53 -15.39 3.63 19.49
C SER A 53 -14.55 3.07 20.65
N ASN A 54 -13.22 3.17 20.59
CA ASN A 54 -12.34 2.58 21.59
C ASN A 54 -11.45 3.64 22.25
N SER A 55 -11.79 3.99 23.50
CA SER A 55 -11.12 5.02 24.29
C SER A 55 -9.67 4.69 24.63
N GLU A 56 -9.28 3.41 24.61
CA GLU A 56 -7.89 2.98 24.85
C GLU A 56 -6.98 3.27 23.66
N PHE A 57 -7.51 3.22 22.42
CA PHE A 57 -6.74 3.60 21.23
C PHE A 57 -6.58 5.12 21.11
N LEU A 58 -7.56 5.91 21.59
CA LEU A 58 -7.51 7.37 21.53
C LEU A 58 -6.42 7.98 22.41
N THR A 59 -6.09 7.34 23.54
CA THR A 59 -5.05 7.83 24.47
C THR A 59 -3.63 7.58 23.96
N VAL A 60 -3.42 6.51 23.18
CA VAL A 60 -2.11 6.17 22.58
C VAL A 60 -1.97 6.69 21.13
N MET A 61 -3.06 7.10 20.50
CA MET A 61 -3.05 7.60 19.12
C MET A 61 -2.06 8.77 18.87
N PRO A 62 -1.94 9.78 19.76
CA PRO A 62 -1.05 10.90 19.55
C PRO A 62 0.43 10.50 19.49
N SER A 63 0.86 9.54 20.30
CA SER A 63 2.26 9.08 20.31
C SER A 63 2.59 8.24 19.08
N ILE A 64 1.64 7.40 18.64
CA ILE A 64 1.77 6.60 17.41
C ILE A 64 1.82 7.53 16.19
N TRP A 65 0.99 8.57 16.16
CA TRP A 65 0.96 9.53 15.06
C TRP A 65 2.26 10.31 14.94
N LEU A 66 2.80 10.82 16.05
CA LEU A 66 4.09 11.51 16.06
C LEU A 66 5.22 10.62 15.55
N ASN A 67 5.29 9.37 16.01
CA ASN A 67 6.30 8.44 15.54
C ASN A 67 6.15 8.13 14.04
N ALA A 68 4.92 7.92 13.57
CA ALA A 68 4.62 7.71 12.16
C ALA A 68 5.02 8.92 11.30
N VAL A 69 4.76 10.15 11.75
CA VAL A 69 5.14 11.38 11.04
C VAL A 69 6.66 11.52 10.95
N VAL A 70 7.39 11.25 12.03
CA VAL A 70 8.86 11.31 12.04
C VAL A 70 9.46 10.26 11.10
N LEU A 71 8.98 9.01 11.17
CA LEU A 71 9.41 7.93 10.28
C LEU A 71 9.11 8.26 8.81
N LEU A 72 7.92 8.80 8.52
CA LEU A 72 7.51 9.19 7.18
C LEU A 72 8.38 10.33 6.64
N ALA A 73 8.64 11.36 7.44
CA ALA A 73 9.51 12.46 7.05
C ALA A 73 10.93 11.97 6.73
N LEU A 74 11.50 11.10 7.58
CA LEU A 74 12.83 10.56 7.39
C LEU A 74 12.90 9.65 6.15
N ALA A 75 11.89 8.79 5.94
CA ALA A 75 11.79 7.92 4.77
C ALA A 75 11.68 8.71 3.47
N LEU A 76 10.90 9.79 3.45
CA LEU A 76 10.80 10.68 2.29
C LEU A 76 12.11 11.39 1.99
N LEU A 77 12.80 11.91 3.02
CA LEU A 77 14.11 12.55 2.86
C LEU A 77 15.12 11.58 2.24
N PHE A 78 15.26 10.37 2.78
CA PHE A 78 16.17 9.37 2.23
C PHE A 78 15.77 8.96 0.80
N SER A 79 14.48 8.69 0.55
CA SER A 79 14.00 8.30 -0.78
C SER A 79 14.34 9.33 -1.85
N VAL A 80 14.14 10.62 -1.57
CA VAL A 80 14.46 11.71 -2.52
C VAL A 80 15.97 11.83 -2.74
N VAL A 81 16.79 11.69 -1.70
CA VAL A 81 18.25 11.74 -1.81
C VAL A 81 18.77 10.58 -2.66
N PHE A 82 18.30 9.36 -2.40
CA PHE A 82 18.68 8.18 -3.17
C PHE A 82 18.20 8.26 -4.61
N ALA A 83 16.98 8.72 -4.86
CA ALA A 83 16.48 8.93 -6.22
C ALA A 83 17.34 9.94 -6.99
N LYS A 84 17.71 11.07 -6.37
CA LYS A 84 18.60 12.05 -6.99
C LYS A 84 20.02 11.50 -7.22
N ALA A 85 20.56 10.71 -6.28
CA ALA A 85 21.87 10.08 -6.43
C ALA A 85 21.87 9.06 -7.58
N ALA A 86 20.84 8.20 -7.66
CA ALA A 86 20.69 7.22 -8.74
C ALA A 86 20.56 7.91 -10.11
N VAL A 87 19.75 8.98 -10.21
CA VAL A 87 19.63 9.76 -11.45
C VAL A 87 20.96 10.40 -11.84
N LYS A 88 21.75 10.87 -10.87
CA LYS A 88 23.07 11.46 -11.11
C LYS A 88 24.10 10.42 -11.56
N LEU A 89 24.04 9.19 -11.04
CA LEU A 89 24.92 8.08 -11.41
C LEU A 89 24.59 7.50 -12.79
N VAL A 90 23.31 7.50 -13.20
CA VAL A 90 22.87 7.02 -14.52
C VAL A 90 23.12 8.05 -15.64
N LYS A 91 23.31 9.33 -15.29
CA LYS A 91 23.64 10.40 -16.25
C LYS A 91 25.14 10.61 -16.46
N ILE A 92 26.00 9.85 -15.78
CA ILE A 92 27.44 9.72 -16.05
C ILE A 92 27.62 8.52 -16.98
#